data_AF-A0A5R8Y314-F1
#
_entry.id   AF-A0A5R8Y314-F1
#
_cell.length_a   1.000
_cell.length_b   1.000
_cell.length_c   1.000
_cell.angle_alpha   90.00
_cell.angle_beta   90.00
_cell.angle_gamma   90.00
#
_symmetry.space_group_name_H-M   'P 1'
#
loop_
_entity.id
_entity.type
_entity.pdbx_description
1 polymer ?
#
loop_
_entity_poly.entity_id
_entity_poly.type
_entity_poly.pdbx_seq_one_letter_code
_entity_poly.pdbx_strand_id
1 'polypeptide(L)'
;MYTDDLAIIDKKIDELINDKTIYNFEILKEKIIEILNGVEMFMIENELDSKAIDLYLKKVITKRNELVKQKEKSILQDTKENRYKIIEEICKKCDFQTKEELIQKIEELEKKNIYELDEILNR
;
A
#
# COMPACT_ATOMS: atom_id res chain seq x y z
N MET A 1 -2.38 -21.90 -22.34
CA MET A 1 -2.67 -20.46 -22.38
C MET A 1 -2.90 -20.01 -20.93
N TYR A 2 -1.89 -20.22 -20.06
CA TYR A 2 -2.02 -20.11 -18.59
C TYR A 2 -1.59 -18.75 -18.04
N THR A 3 -1.00 -17.90 -18.89
CA THR A 3 -0.53 -16.56 -18.53
C THR A 3 -1.69 -15.63 -18.19
N ASP A 4 -2.82 -15.79 -18.86
CA ASP A 4 -4.01 -14.96 -18.62
C ASP A 4 -4.69 -15.35 -17.30
N ASP A 5 -4.74 -16.66 -16.99
CA ASP A 5 -5.30 -17.16 -15.72
C ASP A 5 -4.47 -16.73 -14.51
N LEU A 6 -3.15 -16.79 -14.62
CA LEU A 6 -2.24 -16.29 -13.58
C LEU A 6 -2.41 -14.78 -13.36
N ALA A 7 -2.56 -14.00 -14.43
CA ALA A 7 -2.80 -12.56 -14.30
C ALA A 7 -4.15 -12.25 -13.61
N ILE A 8 -5.18 -13.06 -13.87
CA ILE A 8 -6.48 -12.94 -13.19
C ILE A 8 -6.34 -13.28 -11.70
N ILE A 9 -5.59 -14.32 -11.35
CA ILE A 9 -5.30 -14.70 -9.96
C ILE A 9 -4.59 -13.56 -9.24
N ASP A 10 -3.48 -13.06 -9.81
CA ASP A 10 -2.71 -11.98 -9.20
C ASP A 10 -3.56 -10.74 -8.98
N LYS A 11 -4.41 -10.37 -9.94
CA LYS A 11 -5.34 -9.25 -9.78
C LYS A 11 -6.30 -9.46 -8.61
N LYS A 12 -6.94 -10.63 -8.49
CA LYS A 12 -7.87 -10.93 -7.38
C LYS A 12 -7.15 -10.95 -6.02
N ILE A 13 -5.92 -11.45 -5.99
CA ILE A 13 -5.08 -11.44 -4.78
C ILE A 13 -4.72 -10.01 -4.38
N ASP A 14 -4.36 -9.15 -5.33
CA ASP A 14 -4.09 -7.74 -5.07
C ASP A 14 -5.34 -6.98 -4.60
N GLU A 15 -6.52 -7.28 -5.18
CA GLU A 15 -7.80 -6.76 -4.69
C GLU A 15 -8.04 -7.18 -3.23
N LEU A 16 -7.79 -8.46 -2.89
CA LEU A 16 -7.92 -8.97 -1.53
C LEU A 16 -6.91 -8.31 -0.56
N ILE A 17 -5.70 -8.00 -1.01
CA ILE A 17 -4.68 -7.31 -0.19
C ILE A 17 -5.13 -5.87 0.12
N ASN A 18 -5.67 -5.17 -0.88
CA ASN A 18 -6.03 -3.75 -0.77
C ASN A 18 -7.43 -3.51 -0.18
N ASP A 19 -8.25 -4.55 -0.04
CA ASP A 19 -9.53 -4.48 0.65
C ASP A 19 -9.33 -4.00 2.10
N LYS A 20 -10.15 -3.03 2.51
CA LYS A 20 -10.12 -2.39 3.83
C LYS A 20 -10.80 -3.24 4.91
N THR A 21 -11.48 -4.31 4.52
CA THR A 21 -12.21 -5.21 5.41
C THR A 21 -11.23 -6.02 6.26
N ILE A 22 -11.49 -6.06 7.57
CA ILE A 22 -10.72 -6.88 8.51
C ILE A 22 -11.26 -8.31 8.44
N TYR A 23 -10.46 -9.20 7.87
CA TYR A 23 -10.77 -10.62 7.81
C TYR A 23 -9.95 -11.38 8.84
N ASN A 24 -10.55 -12.42 9.41
CA ASN A 24 -9.82 -13.40 10.19
C ASN A 24 -9.10 -14.39 9.25
N PHE A 25 -8.28 -15.27 9.84
CA PHE A 25 -7.50 -16.24 9.08
C PHE A 25 -8.36 -17.19 8.23
N GLU A 26 -9.47 -17.67 8.79
CA GLU A 26 -10.36 -18.64 8.13
C GLU A 26 -11.01 -18.02 6.88
N ILE A 27 -11.55 -16.81 6.99
CA ILE A 27 -12.19 -16.11 5.87
C ILE A 27 -11.16 -15.76 4.78
N LEU A 28 -9.93 -15.40 5.16
CA LEU A 28 -8.86 -15.19 4.20
C LEU A 28 -8.52 -16.45 3.42
N LYS A 29 -8.44 -17.58 4.14
CA LYS A 29 -8.16 -18.89 3.54
C LYS A 29 -9.27 -19.29 2.57
N GLU A 30 -10.53 -19.16 2.95
CA GLU A 30 -11.69 -19.45 2.09
C GLU A 30 -11.66 -18.62 0.80
N LYS A 31 -11.44 -17.30 0.90
CA LYS A 31 -11.36 -16.43 -0.27
C LYS A 31 -10.22 -16.81 -1.21
N ILE A 32 -9.08 -17.23 -0.67
CA ILE A 32 -7.95 -17.68 -1.50
C ILE A 32 -8.27 -19.01 -2.16
N ILE A 33 -8.92 -19.94 -1.46
CA ILE A 33 -9.40 -21.19 -2.06
C ILE A 33 -10.34 -20.88 -3.23
N GLU A 34 -11.32 -19.98 -3.05
CA GLU A 34 -12.22 -19.57 -4.14
C GLU A 34 -11.48 -18.96 -5.34
N ILE A 35 -10.45 -18.14 -5.08
CA ILE A 35 -9.62 -17.54 -6.14
C ILE A 35 -8.86 -18.61 -6.91
N LEU A 36 -8.21 -19.55 -6.21
CA LEU A 36 -7.35 -20.56 -6.81
C LEU A 36 -8.14 -21.70 -7.48
N ASN A 37 -9.30 -22.07 -6.95
CA ASN A 37 -10.14 -23.16 -7.47
C ASN A 37 -10.68 -22.88 -8.88
N GLY A 38 -10.61 -21.63 -9.35
CA GLY A 38 -10.95 -21.25 -10.71
C GLY A 38 -9.88 -21.59 -11.76
N VAL A 39 -8.72 -22.13 -11.38
CA VAL A 39 -7.60 -22.37 -12.30
C VAL A 39 -7.05 -23.79 -12.14
N GLU A 40 -7.15 -24.57 -13.22
CA GLU A 40 -6.73 -25.98 -13.27
C GLU A 40 -5.26 -26.21 -12.87
N MET A 41 -4.39 -25.22 -13.06
CA MET A 41 -2.96 -25.34 -12.72
C MET A 41 -2.68 -25.55 -11.23
N PHE A 42 -3.64 -25.20 -10.37
CA PHE A 42 -3.55 -25.40 -8.93
C PHE A 42 -4.25 -26.68 -8.47
N MET A 43 -4.76 -27.51 -9.40
CA MET A 43 -5.40 -28.78 -9.08
C MET A 43 -4.40 -29.93 -9.21
N ILE A 44 -4.21 -30.68 -8.12
CA ILE A 44 -3.41 -31.90 -8.06
C ILE A 44 -4.36 -33.02 -7.64
N GLU A 45 -4.50 -34.07 -8.47
CA GLU A 45 -5.41 -35.19 -8.20
C GLU A 45 -6.88 -34.77 -7.99
N ASN A 46 -7.34 -33.72 -8.70
CA ASN A 46 -8.65 -33.07 -8.54
C ASN A 46 -8.87 -32.35 -7.21
N GLU A 47 -7.82 -32.19 -6.40
CA GLU A 47 -7.84 -31.38 -5.18
C GLU A 47 -6.99 -30.12 -5.36
N LEU A 48 -7.36 -29.04 -4.71
CA LEU A 48 -6.58 -27.81 -4.74
C LEU A 48 -5.24 -28.03 -4.02
N ASP A 49 -4.14 -27.60 -4.63
CA ASP A 49 -2.80 -27.71 -4.05
C ASP A 49 -2.72 -26.91 -2.74
N SER A 50 -2.71 -27.65 -1.62
CA SER A 50 -2.54 -27.10 -0.28
C SER A 50 -1.33 -26.18 -0.14
N LYS A 51 -0.23 -26.45 -0.86
CA LYS A 51 0.96 -25.59 -0.83
C LYS A 51 0.73 -24.27 -1.53
N ALA A 52 -0.03 -24.27 -2.63
CA ALA A 52 -0.41 -23.04 -3.31
C ALA A 52 -1.30 -22.19 -2.40
N ILE A 53 -2.30 -22.78 -1.75
CA ILE A 53 -3.17 -22.08 -0.78
C ILE A 53 -2.31 -21.42 0.30
N ASP A 54 -1.41 -22.18 0.94
CA ASP A 54 -0.58 -21.68 2.03
C ASP A 54 0.36 -20.54 1.57
N LEU A 55 0.92 -20.66 0.36
CA LEU A 55 1.79 -19.64 -0.21
C LEU A 55 1.04 -18.32 -0.44
N TYR A 56 -0.12 -18.37 -1.09
CA TYR A 56 -0.93 -17.18 -1.35
C TYR A 56 -1.50 -16.60 -0.06
N LEU A 57 -1.90 -17.43 0.90
CA LEU A 57 -2.38 -16.99 2.21
C LEU A 57 -1.29 -16.24 2.98
N LYS A 58 -0.08 -16.77 3.00
CA LYS A 58 1.07 -16.09 3.58
C LYS A 58 1.36 -14.76 2.88
N LYS A 59 1.35 -14.73 1.54
CA LYS A 59 1.56 -13.50 0.74
C LYS A 59 0.55 -12.42 1.12
N VAL A 60 -0.74 -12.75 1.17
CA VAL A 60 -1.82 -11.82 1.51
C VAL A 60 -1.66 -11.28 2.94
N ILE A 61 -1.44 -12.17 3.93
CA ILE A 61 -1.27 -11.77 5.33
C ILE A 61 -0.06 -10.85 5.49
N THR A 62 1.09 -11.22 4.91
CA THR A 62 2.31 -10.42 4.98
C THR A 62 2.09 -9.03 4.38
N LYS A 63 1.51 -8.94 3.18
CA LYS A 63 1.28 -7.67 2.50
C LYS A 63 0.29 -6.78 3.24
N ARG A 64 -0.80 -7.34 3.76
CA ARG A 64 -1.76 -6.58 4.57
C ARG A 64 -1.15 -6.03 5.86
N ASN A 65 -0.33 -6.84 6.54
CA ASN A 65 0.39 -6.39 7.72
C ASN A 65 1.41 -5.28 7.40
N GLU A 66 2.10 -5.36 6.25
CA GLU A 66 2.97 -4.28 5.77
C GLU A 66 2.18 -2.98 5.54
N LEU A 67 1.02 -3.04 4.90
CA LEU A 67 0.16 -1.87 4.66
C LEU A 67 -0.34 -1.24 5.97
N VAL A 68 -0.70 -2.07 6.95
CA VAL A 68 -1.09 -1.58 8.29
C VAL A 68 0.09 -0.87 8.95
N LYS A 69 1.28 -1.49 8.96
CA LYS A 69 2.50 -0.88 9.53
C LYS A 69 2.91 0.40 8.82
N GLN A 70 2.75 0.49 7.51
CA GLN A 70 3.01 1.72 6.75
C GLN A 70 2.04 2.83 7.17
N LYS A 71 0.74 2.54 7.26
CA LYS A 71 -0.25 3.50 7.76
C LYS A 71 0.06 3.96 9.18
N GLU A 72 0.41 3.05 10.07
CA GLU A 72 0.78 3.37 11.46
C GLU A 72 2.03 4.25 11.53
N LYS A 73 3.09 3.91 10.78
CA LYS A 73 4.31 4.73 10.69
C LYS A 73 4.01 6.15 10.20
N SER A 74 3.14 6.26 9.22
CA SER A 74 2.83 7.56 8.65
C SER A 74 1.94 8.40 9.54
N ILE A 75 0.99 7.79 10.27
CA ILE A 75 0.22 8.50 11.32
C ILE A 75 1.14 8.99 12.45
N LEU A 76 2.15 8.20 12.84
CA LEU A 76 3.14 8.59 13.84
C LEU A 76 4.07 9.71 13.35
N GLN A 77 4.36 9.76 12.05
CA GLN A 77 5.15 10.84 11.45
C GLN A 77 4.32 12.10 11.21
N ASP A 78 3.01 11.99 11.05
CA ASP A 78 2.07 13.06 10.68
C ASP A 78 1.68 14.02 11.82
N THR A 79 2.65 14.41 12.65
CA THR A 79 2.44 15.46 13.64
C THR A 79 2.59 16.83 12.99
N LYS A 80 1.87 17.85 13.50
CA LYS A 80 2.01 19.24 13.02
C LYS A 80 3.48 19.69 13.05
N GLU A 81 4.21 19.32 14.10
CA GLU A 81 5.62 19.67 14.27
C GLU A 81 6.51 19.07 13.18
N ASN A 82 6.32 17.79 12.84
CA ASN A 82 7.07 17.16 11.75
C ASN A 82 6.70 17.73 10.38
N ARG A 83 5.41 18.03 10.15
CA ARG A 83 4.98 18.70 8.91
C ARG A 83 5.68 20.03 8.73
N TYR A 84 5.68 20.89 9.75
CA TYR A 84 6.34 22.20 9.67
C TYR A 84 7.85 22.08 9.49
N LYS A 85 8.51 21.08 10.12
CA LYS A 85 9.92 20.80 9.87
C LYS A 85 10.20 20.44 8.41
N ILE A 86 9.38 19.57 7.80
CA ILE A 86 9.54 19.20 6.39
C ILE A 86 9.27 20.39 5.46
N ILE A 87 8.21 21.17 5.72
CA ILE A 87 7.90 22.39 4.97
C ILE A 87 9.07 23.37 5.03
N GLU A 88 9.64 23.57 6.22
CA GLU A 88 10.80 24.45 6.40
C GLU A 88 12.01 23.97 5.58
N GLU A 89 12.31 22.66 5.60
CA GLU A 89 13.41 22.09 4.81
C GLU A 89 13.18 22.20 3.30
N ILE A 90 11.93 22.02 2.83
CA ILE A 90 11.57 22.26 1.42
C ILE A 90 11.80 23.73 1.07
N CYS A 91 11.31 24.65 1.90
CA CYS A 91 11.49 26.09 1.69
C CYS A 91 12.97 26.48 1.70
N LYS A 92 13.83 25.89 2.53
CA LYS A 92 15.28 26.14 2.52
C LYS A 92 15.96 25.73 1.22
N LYS A 93 15.43 24.73 0.51
CA LYS A 93 15.94 24.31 -0.81
C LYS A 93 15.46 25.19 -1.96
N CYS A 94 14.43 26.00 -1.73
CA CYS A 94 13.89 26.90 -2.74
C CYS A 94 14.54 28.28 -2.64
N ASP A 95 14.99 28.82 -3.77
CA ASP A 95 15.41 30.22 -3.86
C ASP A 95 14.18 31.12 -4.05
N PHE A 96 13.79 31.83 -2.99
CA PHE A 96 12.71 32.81 -3.04
C PHE A 96 13.28 34.21 -3.25
N GLN A 97 12.70 34.98 -4.18
CA GLN A 97 13.11 36.35 -4.44
C GLN A 97 12.32 37.35 -3.58
N THR A 98 11.15 36.96 -3.09
CA THR A 98 10.30 37.81 -2.25
C THR A 98 9.68 37.06 -1.07
N LYS A 99 9.23 37.83 -0.05
CA LYS A 99 8.48 37.28 1.08
C LYS A 99 7.11 36.74 0.67
N GLU A 100 6.48 37.34 -0.33
CA GLU A 100 5.18 36.87 -0.83
C GLU A 100 5.28 35.50 -1.50
N GLU A 101 6.33 35.24 -2.27
CA GLU A 101 6.60 33.92 -2.86
C GLU A 101 6.79 32.85 -1.79
N LEU A 102 7.52 33.18 -0.71
CA LEU A 102 7.70 32.27 0.42
C LEU A 102 6.37 31.94 1.09
N ILE A 103 5.54 32.95 1.38
CA ILE A 103 4.24 32.76 2.04
C ILE A 103 3.31 31.90 1.17
N GLN A 104 3.20 32.22 -0.12
CA GLN A 104 2.39 31.44 -1.06
C GLN A 104 2.86 29.99 -1.14
N LYS A 105 4.17 29.75 -1.10
CA LYS A 105 4.71 28.40 -1.11
C LYS A 105 4.38 27.63 0.16
N ILE A 106 4.48 28.28 1.33
CA ILE A 106 4.09 27.66 2.60
C ILE A 106 2.60 27.30 2.59
N GLU A 107 1.72 28.19 2.15
CA GLU A 107 0.27 27.92 2.06
C GLU A 107 -0.07 26.79 1.07
N GLU A 108 0.70 26.63 0.00
CA GLU A 108 0.58 25.50 -0.92
C GLU A 108 0.99 24.19 -0.24
N LEU A 109 2.11 24.20 0.48
CA LEU A 109 2.67 23.03 1.16
C LEU A 109 1.82 22.60 2.37
N GLU A 110 1.20 23.52 3.11
CA GLU A 110 0.31 23.20 4.24
C GLU A 110 -0.94 22.40 3.82
N LYS A 111 -1.37 22.52 2.57
CA LYS A 111 -2.50 21.77 2.01
C LYS A 111 -2.15 20.33 1.64
N LYS A 112 -0.87 19.99 1.59
CA LYS A 112 -0.37 18.66 1.21
C LYS A 112 -0.29 17.73 2.42
N ASN A 113 -0.40 16.43 2.17
CA ASN A 113 -0.18 15.43 3.21
C ASN A 113 1.33 15.17 3.42
N ILE A 114 1.71 14.52 4.53
CA ILE A 114 3.14 14.33 4.87
C ILE A 114 3.91 13.49 3.85
N TYR A 115 3.26 12.57 3.14
CA TYR A 115 3.91 11.79 2.08
C TYR A 115 4.22 12.65 0.87
N GLU A 116 3.27 13.50 0.45
CA GLU A 116 3.50 14.45 -0.64
C GLU A 116 4.63 15.44 -0.30
N LEU A 117 4.70 15.88 0.97
CA LEU A 117 5.78 16.73 1.46
C LEU A 117 7.13 16.00 1.44
N ASP A 118 7.18 14.75 1.91
CA ASP A 118 8.39 13.93 1.89
C ASP A 118 8.87 13.63 0.45
N GLU A 119 7.93 13.39 -0.48
CA GLU A 119 8.24 13.21 -1.90
C GLU A 119 8.83 14.48 -2.55
N ILE A 120 8.33 15.66 -2.16
CA ILE A 120 8.89 16.95 -2.61
C ILE A 120 10.28 17.18 -2.01
N LEU A 121 10.48 16.84 -0.73
CA LEU A 121 11.76 17.03 -0.06
C LEU A 121 12.86 16.13 -0.62
N ASN A 122 12.54 14.90 -1.01
CA ASN A 122 13.49 13.91 -1.53
C ASN A 122 13.70 13.98 -3.05
N ARG A 123 13.06 14.92 -3.74
CA ARG A 123 13.35 15.28 -5.14
C ARG A 123 14.53 16.24 -5.24
#